data_AF-A0A9X2BE72-F1
#
_entry.id   AF-A0A9X2BE72-F1
#
_cell.length_a   1.000
_cell.length_b   1.000
_cell.length_c   1.000
_cell.angle_alpha   90.00
_cell.angle_beta   90.00
_cell.angle_gamma   90.00
#
_symmetry.space_group_name_H-M   'P 1'
#
loop_
_entity.id
_entity.type
_entity.pdbx_description
1 polymer ?
#
loop_
_entity_poly.entity_id
_entity_poly.type
_entity_poly.pdbx_seq_one_letter_code
_entity_poly.pdbx_strand_id
1 'polypeptide(L)'
;MFFDKQKYRMQAEMLDWYSGKVSESMHKLDSLGRDRVHVLTKAQDWESKSKASYKQIMSEAASTHFSSASTGEQLKDALKREAARLREKANEIERQEKLDESNKR
;
A
#
# COMPACT_ATOMS: atom_id res chain seq x y z
N MET A 1 -22.50 -14.46 16.21
CA MET A 1 -21.53 -13.94 17.19
C MET A 1 -20.14 -14.56 17.01
N PHE A 2 -19.91 -15.84 17.31
CA PHE A 2 -18.59 -16.48 17.07
C PHE A 2 -18.12 -16.42 15.60
N PHE A 3 -19.02 -16.74 14.66
CA PHE A 3 -18.72 -16.68 13.22
C PHE A 3 -18.40 -15.25 12.74
N ASP A 4 -19.08 -14.24 13.26
CA ASP A 4 -18.87 -12.83 12.87
C ASP A 4 -17.51 -12.31 13.39
N LYS A 5 -17.13 -12.70 14.61
CA LYS A 5 -15.81 -12.40 15.18
C LYS A 5 -14.68 -13.01 14.34
N GLN A 6 -14.77 -14.30 14.03
CA GLN A 6 -13.76 -14.97 13.19
C GLN A 6 -13.70 -14.37 11.79
N LYS A 7 -14.85 -14.04 11.20
CA LYS A 7 -14.93 -13.35 9.91
C LYS A 7 -14.21 -12.01 9.93
N TYR A 8 -14.43 -11.16 10.93
CA TYR A 8 -13.76 -9.87 11.02
C TYR A 8 -12.25 -10.00 11.24
N ARG A 9 -11.79 -10.97 12.02
CA ARG A 9 -10.35 -11.25 12.17
C ARG A 9 -9.71 -11.69 10.85
N MET A 10 -10.34 -12.62 10.15
CA MET A 10 -9.84 -13.10 8.84
C MET A 10 -9.83 -11.98 7.79
N GLN A 11 -10.86 -11.13 7.77
CA GLN A 11 -10.90 -9.96 6.88
C GLN A 11 -9.76 -8.96 7.21
N ALA A 12 -9.50 -8.70 8.49
CA ALA A 12 -8.38 -7.84 8.89
C ALA A 12 -7.02 -8.41 8.48
N GLU A 13 -6.81 -9.72 8.65
CA GLU A 13 -5.57 -10.39 8.21
C GLU A 13 -5.37 -10.32 6.69
N MET A 14 -6.44 -10.51 5.92
CA MET A 14 -6.38 -10.37 4.46
C MET A 14 -6.02 -8.95 4.02
N LEU A 15 -6.56 -7.93 4.69
CA LEU A 15 -6.23 -6.53 4.39
C LEU A 15 -4.77 -6.19 4.74
N ASP A 16 -4.25 -6.72 5.84
CA ASP A 16 -2.84 -6.56 6.20
C ASP A 16 -1.94 -7.25 5.18
N TRP A 17 -2.27 -8.47 4.75
CA TRP A 17 -1.55 -9.18 3.69
C TRP A 17 -1.53 -8.35 2.40
N TYR A 18 -2.68 -7.79 2.01
CA TYR A 18 -2.77 -6.96 0.81
C TYR A 18 -1.98 -5.65 0.95
N SER A 19 -1.95 -5.04 2.14
CA SER A 19 -1.11 -3.86 2.43
C SER A 19 0.39 -4.17 2.25
N GLY A 20 0.80 -5.41 2.57
CA GLY A 20 2.14 -5.92 2.29
C GLY A 20 2.44 -5.97 0.79
N LYS A 21 1.48 -6.45 -0.02
CA LYS A 21 1.61 -6.48 -1.49
C LYS A 21 1.69 -5.09 -2.14
N VAL A 22 0.94 -4.13 -1.60
CA VAL A 22 1.07 -2.73 -2.00
C VAL A 22 2.48 -2.21 -1.69
N SER A 23 2.99 -2.48 -0.50
CA SER A 23 4.35 -2.07 -0.09
C SER A 23 5.43 -2.71 -0.98
N GLU A 24 5.33 -4.01 -1.28
CA GLU A 24 6.23 -4.69 -2.23
C GLU A 24 6.24 -4.03 -3.62
N SER A 25 5.05 -3.65 -4.11
CA SER A 25 4.91 -2.99 -5.41
C SER A 25 5.50 -1.58 -5.41
N MET A 26 5.33 -0.83 -4.33
CA MET A 26 5.94 0.49 -4.15
C MET A 26 7.48 0.40 -4.11
N HIS A 27 8.04 -0.60 -3.44
CA HIS A 27 9.50 -0.82 -3.46
C HIS A 27 10.05 -1.09 -4.86
N LYS A 28 9.30 -1.83 -5.69
CA LYS A 28 9.65 -2.03 -7.11
C LYS A 28 9.59 -0.72 -7.89
N LEU A 29 8.55 0.09 -7.67
CA LEU A 29 8.44 1.42 -8.29
C LEU A 29 9.61 2.33 -7.90
N ASP A 30 10.02 2.33 -6.63
CA ASP A 30 11.19 3.11 -6.17
C ASP A 30 12.49 2.64 -6.81
N SER A 31 12.66 1.34 -7.01
CA SER A 31 13.81 0.81 -7.75
C SER A 31 13.84 1.33 -9.19
N LEU A 32 12.71 1.29 -9.89
CA LEU A 32 12.58 1.84 -11.24
C LEU A 32 12.87 3.34 -11.27
N GLY A 33 12.44 4.09 -10.24
CA GLY A 33 12.75 5.50 -10.08
C GLY A 33 14.26 5.76 -9.96
N ARG A 34 15.00 4.93 -9.23
CA ARG A 34 16.46 5.01 -9.11
C ARG A 34 17.17 4.63 -10.41
N ASP A 35 16.74 3.56 -11.06
CA ASP A 35 17.29 3.12 -12.34
C ASP A 35 17.13 4.22 -13.40
N ARG A 36 15.97 4.90 -13.43
CA ARG A 36 15.72 6.06 -14.28
C ARG A 36 16.78 7.15 -14.11
N VAL A 37 17.12 7.51 -12.86
CA VAL A 37 18.15 8.53 -12.56
C VAL A 37 19.54 8.08 -13.04
N HIS A 38 19.84 6.80 -12.89
CA HIS A 38 21.11 6.22 -13.35
C HIS A 38 21.22 6.19 -14.88
N VAL A 39 20.14 5.94 -15.62
CA VAL A 39 20.20 6.01 -17.09
C VAL A 39 20.23 7.46 -17.59
N LEU A 40 19.52 8.40 -16.93
CA LEU A 40 19.58 9.83 -17.25
C LEU A 40 21.00 10.41 -17.18
N THR A 41 21.80 9.96 -16.21
CA THR A 41 23.20 10.39 -16.09
C THR A 41 24.07 9.87 -17.23
N LYS A 42 23.83 8.66 -17.74
CA LYS A 42 24.52 8.11 -18.92
C LYS A 42 24.16 8.79 -20.23
N ALA A 43 22.98 9.41 -20.32
CA ALA A 43 22.53 10.13 -21.51
C ALA A 43 23.07 11.58 -21.59
N GLN A 44 23.97 12.00 -20.70
CA GLN A 44 24.55 13.35 -20.73
C GLN A 44 25.31 13.64 -22.02
N ASP A 45 25.95 12.63 -22.61
CA ASP A 45 26.82 12.78 -23.79
C ASP A 45 26.07 12.65 -25.13
N TRP A 46 24.73 12.52 -25.10
CA TRP A 46 23.93 12.35 -26.32
C TRP A 46 23.76 13.67 -27.10
N GLU A 47 23.71 13.58 -28.43
CA GLU A 47 23.41 14.71 -29.32
C GLU A 47 22.03 15.34 -29.06
N SER A 48 21.91 16.64 -29.40
CA SER A 48 20.92 17.57 -28.83
C SER A 48 19.44 17.18 -29.01
N LYS A 49 19.04 16.66 -30.18
CA LYS A 49 17.64 16.27 -30.45
C LYS A 49 17.24 14.99 -29.70
N SER A 50 18.08 13.95 -29.76
CA SER A 50 17.84 12.69 -29.04
C SER A 50 17.83 12.89 -27.53
N LYS A 51 18.69 13.78 -27.01
CA LYS A 51 18.74 14.17 -25.60
C LYS A 51 17.48 14.89 -25.12
N ALA A 52 16.89 15.77 -25.94
CA ALA A 52 15.69 16.51 -25.57
C ALA A 52 14.46 15.59 -25.46
N SER A 53 14.20 14.77 -26.48
CA SER A 53 13.11 13.79 -26.46
C SER A 53 13.28 12.78 -25.34
N TYR A 54 14.51 12.31 -25.10
CA TYR A 54 14.81 11.40 -24.00
C TYR A 54 14.51 12.02 -22.63
N LYS A 55 14.93 13.28 -22.39
CA LYS A 55 14.61 14.00 -21.15
C LYS A 55 13.11 14.15 -20.94
N GLN A 56 12.35 14.42 -22.01
CA GLN A 56 10.89 14.53 -21.94
C GLN A 56 10.25 13.19 -21.50
N ILE A 57 10.58 12.08 -22.16
CA ILE A 57 10.07 10.75 -21.82
C ILE A 57 10.39 10.41 -20.36
N MET A 58 11.62 10.70 -19.92
CA MET A 58 12.03 10.43 -18.53
C MET A 58 11.32 11.33 -17.52
N SER A 59 10.96 12.56 -17.90
CA SER A 59 10.15 13.46 -17.07
C SER A 59 8.71 12.95 -16.95
N GLU A 60 8.11 12.47 -18.03
CA GLU A 60 6.77 11.86 -18.00
C GLU A 60 6.74 10.60 -17.15
N ALA A 61 7.77 9.74 -17.27
CA ALA A 61 7.97 8.58 -16.41
C ALA A 61 8.15 8.96 -14.93
N ALA A 62 8.81 10.08 -14.64
CA ALA A 62 8.95 10.59 -13.27
C ALA A 62 7.61 11.03 -12.68
N SER A 63 6.84 11.83 -13.41
CA SER A 63 5.51 12.27 -12.99
C SER A 63 4.59 11.08 -12.71
N THR A 64 4.67 10.05 -13.55
CA THR A 64 3.90 8.80 -13.37
C THR A 64 4.35 8.06 -12.11
N HIS A 65 5.65 7.90 -11.89
CA HIS A 65 6.21 7.27 -10.68
C HIS A 65 5.72 7.96 -9.40
N PHE A 66 5.80 9.30 -9.32
CA PHE A 66 5.35 10.04 -8.14
C PHE A 66 3.85 9.88 -7.88
N SER A 67 3.03 9.95 -8.94
CA SER A 67 1.59 9.75 -8.83
C SER A 67 1.23 8.34 -8.34
N SER A 68 1.87 7.31 -8.92
CA SER A 68 1.68 5.91 -8.51
C SER A 68 2.18 5.64 -7.09
N ALA A 69 3.32 6.21 -6.69
CA ALA A 69 3.85 6.08 -5.33
C ALA A 69 2.92 6.72 -4.29
N SER A 70 2.44 7.94 -4.56
CA SER A 70 1.47 8.62 -3.70
C SER A 70 0.16 7.84 -3.55
N THR A 71 -0.36 7.32 -4.66
CA THR A 71 -1.59 6.49 -4.65
C THR A 71 -1.37 5.19 -3.88
N GLY A 72 -0.20 4.56 -4.04
CA GLY A 72 0.19 3.37 -3.29
C GLY A 72 0.23 3.61 -1.79
N GLU A 73 0.78 4.73 -1.34
CA GLU A 73 0.85 5.08 0.08
C GLU A 73 -0.55 5.29 0.66
N GLN A 74 -1.42 6.04 -0.05
CA GLN A 74 -2.81 6.25 0.35
C GLN A 74 -3.59 4.93 0.45
N LEU A 75 -3.40 4.02 -0.50
CA LEU A 75 -4.02 2.70 -0.49
C LEU A 75 -3.52 1.87 0.69
N LYS A 76 -2.21 1.82 0.93
CA LYS A 76 -1.61 1.12 2.07
C LYS A 76 -2.20 1.61 3.39
N ASP A 77 -2.32 2.91 3.57
CA ASP A 77 -2.88 3.51 4.78
C ASP A 77 -4.39 3.28 4.93
N ALA A 78 -5.13 3.27 3.82
CA ALA A 78 -6.55 2.91 3.83
C ALA A 78 -6.75 1.45 4.27
N LEU A 79 -5.94 0.52 3.74
CA LEU A 79 -6.00 -0.90 4.09
C LEU A 79 -5.69 -1.13 5.56
N LYS A 80 -4.63 -0.51 6.08
CA LYS A 80 -4.25 -0.61 7.51
C LYS A 80 -5.33 -0.06 8.43
N ARG A 81 -5.93 1.08 8.09
CA ARG A 81 -7.04 1.66 8.87
C ARG A 81 -8.25 0.75 8.90
N GLU A 82 -8.62 0.16 7.77
CA GLU A 82 -9.76 -0.75 7.70
C GLU A 82 -9.49 -2.07 8.44
N ALA A 83 -8.25 -2.60 8.36
CA ALA A 83 -7.85 -3.77 9.14
C ALA A 83 -7.94 -3.51 10.66
N ALA A 84 -7.47 -2.34 11.13
CA ALA A 84 -7.60 -1.93 12.52
C ALA A 84 -9.07 -1.84 12.96
N ARG A 85 -9.92 -1.20 12.16
CA ARG A 85 -11.36 -1.09 12.41
C ARG A 85 -12.05 -2.45 12.54
N LEU A 86 -11.68 -3.42 11.70
CA LEU A 86 -12.23 -4.77 11.77
C LEU A 86 -11.79 -5.53 13.03
N ARG A 87 -10.54 -5.34 13.47
CA ARG A 87 -10.05 -5.89 14.75
C ARG A 87 -10.80 -5.32 15.94
N GLU A 88 -11.03 -4.00 15.95
CA GLU A 88 -11.82 -3.35 17.00
C GLU A 88 -13.23 -3.93 17.08
N LYS A 89 -13.89 -4.14 15.93
CA LYS A 89 -15.20 -4.80 15.89
C LYS A 89 -15.16 -6.23 16.43
N ALA A 90 -14.15 -7.01 16.08
CA ALA A 90 -13.99 -8.36 16.59
C ALA A 90 -13.77 -8.38 18.11
N ASN A 91 -13.01 -7.41 18.63
CA ASN A 91 -12.74 -7.27 20.05
C ASN A 91 -13.98 -6.82 20.84
N GLU A 92 -14.79 -5.93 20.27
CA GLU A 92 -16.05 -5.49 20.88
C GLU A 92 -17.03 -6.67 21.00
N ILE A 93 -17.14 -7.50 19.96
CA ILE A 93 -17.95 -8.72 20.02
C ILE A 93 -17.47 -9.64 21.14
N GLU A 94 -16.15 -9.87 21.26
CA GLU A 94 -15.59 -10.69 22.33
C GLU A 94 -15.87 -10.11 23.73
N ARG A 95 -15.86 -8.78 23.86
CA ARG A 95 -16.15 -8.11 25.13
C ARG A 95 -17.60 -8.30 25.55
N GLN A 96 -18.54 -8.16 24.60
CA GLN A 96 -19.97 -8.41 24.85
C GLN A 96 -20.22 -9.88 25.21
N GLU A 97 -19.60 -10.82 24.50
CA GLU A 97 -19.70 -12.26 24.82
C GLU A 97 -19.26 -12.55 26.28
N LYS A 98 -18.16 -11.94 26.75
CA LYS A 98 -17.67 -12.10 28.13
C LYS A 98 -18.60 -11.49 29.17
N LEU A 99 -19.22 -10.34 28.87
CA LEU A 99 -20.19 -9.71 29.77
C LEU A 99 -21.46 -10.56 29.90
N ASP A 100 -21.96 -11.09 28.79
CA ASP A 100 -23.12 -11.97 28.77
C ASP A 100 -22.88 -13.29 29.53
N GLU A 101 -21.67 -13.87 29.41
CA GLU A 101 -21.28 -15.04 30.18
C GLU A 101 -21.17 -14.74 31.68
N SER A 102 -20.65 -13.57 32.05
CA SER A 102 -20.55 -13.15 33.44
C SER A 102 -21.92 -12.88 34.08
N ASN A 103 -22.89 -12.37 33.32
CA ASN A 103 -24.24 -12.08 33.80
C ASN A 103 -25.13 -13.34 33.93
N LYS A 104 -24.72 -14.47 33.33
CA LYS A 104 -25.41 -15.76 33.40
C LYS A 104 -24.92 -16.67 34.54
N ARG A 105 -23.84 -16.28 35.23
CA ARG A 105 -23.32 -16.95 36.42
C ARG A 105 -23.81 -16.26 37.69
#